data_AF-A0A1G3HSC6-F1
#
_entry.id   AF-A0A1G3HSC6-F1
#
_cell.length_a   1.000
_cell.length_b   1.000
_cell.length_c   1.000
_cell.angle_alpha   90.00
_cell.angle_beta   90.00
_cell.angle_gamma   90.00
#
_symmetry.space_group_name_H-M   'P 1'
#
loop_
_entity.id
_entity.type
_entity.pdbx_description
1 polymer ?
#
loop_
_entity_poly.entity_id
_entity_poly.type
_entity_poly.pdbx_seq_one_letter_code
_entity_poly.pdbx_strand_id
1 'polypeptide(L)'
;MLSSPQHLIDGEIAELKRFGYTPFGDAAPDWVAMWEHLKGDFATLRRPRVPDFAELSPWPQEGARIYMRRRLLADRLFEECQVLYRSLHMEGINIERVEAYTLGREAYEEAVLDFGKAREMLEDVFSRTVDLAPMR
;
A
#
# COMPACT_ATOMS: atom_id res chain seq x y z
N MET A 1 30.25 8.74 -17.09
CA MET A 1 28.92 9.34 -17.04
C MET A 1 28.17 8.63 -15.93
N LEU A 2 28.05 9.27 -14.76
CA LEU A 2 27.33 8.69 -13.62
C LEU A 2 25.84 8.81 -13.91
N SER A 3 25.15 7.68 -14.02
CA SER A 3 23.69 7.59 -14.18
C SER A 3 23.03 8.40 -13.07
N SER A 4 22.37 9.52 -13.43
CA SER A 4 21.72 10.42 -12.47
C SER A 4 20.64 9.68 -11.68
N PRO A 5 20.53 9.78 -10.34
CA PRO A 5 19.55 9.05 -9.50
C PRO A 5 18.09 9.08 -9.99
N GLN A 6 17.76 10.01 -10.90
CA GLN A 6 16.52 10.07 -11.66
C GLN A 6 16.05 8.72 -12.24
N HIS A 7 16.95 7.84 -12.71
CA HIS A 7 16.56 6.53 -13.25
C HIS A 7 16.01 5.56 -12.19
N LEU A 8 16.33 5.76 -10.91
CA LEU A 8 15.74 5.00 -9.80
C LEU A 8 14.31 5.51 -9.50
N ILE A 9 14.12 6.83 -9.57
CA ILE A 9 12.82 7.50 -9.34
C ILE A 9 11.83 7.19 -10.46
N ASP A 10 12.28 7.27 -11.71
CA ASP A 10 11.45 6.96 -12.88
C ASP A 10 11.11 5.47 -12.94
N GLY A 11 11.95 4.60 -12.36
CA GLY A 11 11.70 3.17 -12.17
C GLY A 11 10.62 2.88 -11.13
N GLU A 12 10.62 3.58 -9.99
CA GLU A 12 9.66 3.40 -8.89
C GLU A 12 8.27 3.98 -9.21
N ILE A 13 8.19 5.15 -9.87
CA ILE A 13 6.92 5.71 -10.37
C ILE A 13 6.31 4.80 -11.47
N ALA A 14 7.16 4.10 -12.25
CA ALA A 14 6.71 3.11 -13.21
C ALA A 14 6.22 1.80 -12.55
N GLU A 15 6.69 1.46 -11.34
CA GLU A 15 6.21 0.29 -10.61
C GLU A 15 4.77 0.48 -10.11
N LEU A 16 4.36 1.66 -9.66
CA LEU A 16 2.96 1.90 -9.32
C LEU A 16 2.02 1.84 -10.54
N LYS A 17 2.47 2.34 -11.70
CA LYS A 17 1.72 2.13 -12.96
C LYS A 17 1.58 0.65 -13.33
N ARG A 18 2.56 -0.19 -12.97
CA ARG A 18 2.52 -1.64 -13.17
C ARG A 18 1.46 -2.33 -12.29
N PHE A 19 1.06 -1.71 -11.19
CA PHE A 19 -0.08 -2.11 -10.36
C PHE A 19 -1.39 -1.38 -10.71
N GLY A 20 -1.45 -0.69 -11.85
CA GLY A 20 -2.66 -0.01 -12.35
C GLY A 20 -2.95 1.35 -11.70
N TYR A 21 -2.02 1.93 -10.95
CA TYR A 21 -2.25 3.21 -10.28
C TYR A 21 -2.17 4.40 -11.25
N THR A 22 -3.24 5.20 -11.29
CA THR A 22 -3.23 6.58 -11.77
C THR A 22 -2.86 7.49 -10.60
N PRO A 23 -1.99 8.51 -10.77
CA PRO A 23 -1.84 9.56 -9.76
C PRO A 23 -3.22 10.13 -9.44
N PHE A 24 -3.57 10.20 -8.16
CA PHE A 24 -4.90 10.59 -7.69
C PHE A 24 -5.43 11.84 -8.43
N GLY A 25 -6.39 11.64 -9.32
CA GLY A 25 -7.41 12.63 -9.63
C GLY A 25 -8.61 12.43 -8.70
N ASP A 26 -9.63 13.28 -8.79
CA ASP A 26 -10.88 13.20 -8.01
C ASP A 26 -11.71 11.91 -8.25
N ALA A 27 -11.20 10.96 -9.03
CA ALA A 27 -11.83 9.68 -9.29
C ALA A 27 -11.58 8.69 -8.15
N ALA A 28 -12.61 7.94 -7.75
CA ALA A 28 -12.47 6.86 -6.78
C ALA A 28 -11.44 5.81 -7.27
N PRO A 29 -10.59 5.25 -6.37
CA PRO A 29 -9.66 4.19 -6.74
C PRO A 29 -10.37 2.99 -7.36
N ASP A 30 -9.73 2.35 -8.33
CA ASP A 30 -10.19 1.06 -8.86
C ASP A 30 -9.92 -0.05 -7.84
N TRP A 31 -10.89 -0.26 -6.96
CA TRP A 31 -10.82 -1.26 -5.89
C TRP A 31 -10.70 -2.69 -6.41
N VAL A 32 -11.25 -2.98 -7.60
CA VAL A 32 -11.18 -4.32 -8.18
C VAL A 32 -9.77 -4.60 -8.65
N ALA A 33 -9.21 -3.72 -9.48
CA ALA A 33 -7.83 -3.86 -9.96
C ALA A 33 -6.82 -3.89 -8.81
N MET A 34 -7.00 -3.03 -7.81
CA MET A 34 -6.12 -3.01 -6.65
C MET A 34 -6.21 -4.29 -5.81
N TRP A 35 -7.42 -4.82 -5.62
CA TRP A 35 -7.60 -6.08 -4.89
C TRP A 35 -6.96 -7.27 -5.61
N GLU A 36 -6.97 -7.31 -6.95
CA GLU A 36 -6.29 -8.38 -7.71
C GLU A 36 -4.79 -8.49 -7.37
N HIS A 37 -4.15 -7.36 -7.11
CA HIS A 37 -2.73 -7.34 -6.72
C HIS A 37 -2.49 -7.72 -5.26
N LEU A 38 -3.47 -7.49 -4.39
CA LEU A 38 -3.28 -7.54 -2.94
C LEU A 38 -3.97 -8.74 -2.27
N LYS A 39 -4.97 -9.36 -2.89
CA LYS A 39 -5.70 -10.48 -2.30
C LYS A 39 -4.80 -11.67 -1.97
N GLY A 40 -3.67 -11.81 -2.67
CA GLY A 40 -2.63 -12.80 -2.40
C GLY A 40 -2.03 -12.71 -1.00
N ASP A 41 -2.07 -11.54 -0.37
CA ASP A 41 -1.64 -11.34 1.02
C ASP A 41 -2.43 -12.21 2.00
N PHE A 42 -3.65 -12.58 1.63
CA PHE A 42 -4.56 -13.38 2.44
C PHE A 42 -4.59 -14.85 1.97
N ALA A 43 -3.75 -15.27 1.04
CA ALA A 43 -3.66 -16.69 0.70
C ALA A 43 -2.93 -17.46 1.81
N THR A 44 -3.53 -18.56 2.29
CA THR A 44 -2.90 -19.46 3.28
C THR A 44 -3.05 -20.92 2.85
N LEU A 45 -2.35 -21.84 3.48
CA LEU A 45 -2.53 -23.28 3.20
C LEU A 45 -3.98 -23.75 3.42
N ARG A 46 -4.72 -23.12 4.35
CA ARG A 46 -6.13 -23.42 4.63
C ARG A 46 -7.10 -22.62 3.75
N ARG A 47 -6.60 -21.57 3.08
CA ARG A 47 -7.33 -20.68 2.19
C ARG A 47 -6.48 -20.41 0.94
N PRO A 48 -6.35 -21.39 0.03
CA PRO A 48 -5.51 -21.24 -1.15
C PRO A 48 -6.12 -20.28 -2.18
N ARG A 49 -7.44 -20.09 -2.15
CA ARG A 49 -8.17 -19.13 -2.97
C ARG A 49 -8.77 -18.05 -2.09
N VAL A 50 -8.48 -16.79 -2.43
CA VAL A 50 -9.13 -15.61 -1.88
C VAL A 50 -10.11 -15.09 -2.94
N PRO A 51 -11.38 -14.83 -2.62
CA PRO A 51 -12.37 -14.37 -3.60
C PRO A 51 -11.98 -13.06 -4.29
N ASP A 52 -12.50 -12.87 -5.50
CA ASP A 52 -12.37 -11.58 -6.20
C ASP A 52 -13.18 -10.52 -5.47
N PHE A 53 -12.86 -9.23 -5.67
CA PHE A 53 -13.44 -8.16 -4.86
C PHE A 53 -14.97 -8.09 -4.96
N ALA A 54 -15.51 -8.39 -6.13
CA ALA A 54 -16.95 -8.43 -6.39
C ALA A 54 -17.65 -9.66 -5.80
N GLU A 55 -16.90 -10.70 -5.45
CA GLU A 55 -17.40 -11.94 -4.85
C GLU A 55 -17.43 -11.87 -3.31
N LEU A 56 -16.76 -10.88 -2.71
CA LEU A 56 -16.75 -10.66 -1.26
C LEU A 56 -18.13 -10.26 -0.75
N SER A 57 -18.56 -10.82 0.38
CA SER A 57 -19.73 -10.30 1.09
C SER A 57 -19.47 -8.87 1.59
N PRO A 58 -20.52 -8.07 1.90
CA PRO A 58 -20.36 -6.64 2.16
C PRO A 58 -19.37 -6.28 3.28
N TRP A 59 -19.25 -7.13 4.29
CA TRP A 59 -18.39 -6.89 5.44
C TRP A 59 -16.90 -7.11 5.14
N PRO A 60 -16.46 -8.26 4.62
CA PRO A 60 -15.12 -8.43 4.02
C PRO A 60 -14.79 -7.39 2.95
N GLN A 61 -15.77 -7.00 2.12
CA GLN A 61 -15.54 -5.99 1.10
C GLN A 61 -15.17 -4.62 1.70
N GLU A 62 -15.83 -4.20 2.78
CA GLU A 62 -15.45 -2.97 3.49
C GLU A 62 -14.08 -3.11 4.17
N GLY A 63 -13.79 -4.25 4.79
CA GLY A 63 -12.46 -4.54 5.34
C GLY A 63 -11.36 -4.46 4.28
N ALA A 64 -11.60 -4.99 3.08
CA ALA A 64 -10.69 -4.89 1.94
C ALA A 64 -10.49 -3.44 1.47
N ARG A 65 -11.54 -2.60 1.45
CA ARG A 65 -11.40 -1.16 1.14
C ARG A 65 -10.53 -0.45 2.16
N ILE A 66 -10.71 -0.73 3.45
CA ILE A 66 -9.87 -0.15 4.51
C ILE A 66 -8.42 -0.58 4.33
N TYR A 67 -8.17 -1.88 4.12
CA TYR A 67 -6.85 -2.42 3.86
C TYR A 67 -6.16 -1.73 2.66
N MET A 68 -6.86 -1.63 1.53
CA MET A 68 -6.35 -0.98 0.32
C MET A 68 -6.07 0.51 0.53
N ARG A 69 -6.94 1.24 1.23
CA ARG A 69 -6.68 2.65 1.56
C ARG A 69 -5.44 2.83 2.42
N ARG A 70 -5.23 1.95 3.41
CA ARG A 70 -4.03 2.00 4.24
C ARG A 70 -2.76 1.66 3.47
N ARG A 71 -2.84 0.74 2.50
CA ARG A 71 -1.73 0.47 1.58
C ARG A 71 -1.36 1.72 0.77
N LEU A 72 -2.35 2.38 0.16
CA LEU A 72 -2.12 3.61 -0.63
C LEU A 72 -1.47 4.72 0.20
N LEU A 73 -1.92 4.89 1.44
CA LEU A 73 -1.35 5.90 2.33
C LEU A 73 0.10 5.58 2.68
N ALA A 74 0.41 4.32 3.01
CA ALA A 74 1.77 3.89 3.30
C ALA A 74 2.69 4.07 2.08
N ASP A 75 2.24 3.70 0.87
CA ASP A 75 3.01 3.87 -0.36
C ASP A 75 3.28 5.34 -0.66
N ARG A 76 2.29 6.22 -0.49
CA ARG A 76 2.46 7.66 -0.65
C ARG A 76 3.49 8.24 0.34
N LEU A 77 3.35 7.91 1.63
CA LEU A 77 4.25 8.43 2.67
C LEU A 77 5.66 7.88 2.50
N PHE A 78 5.81 6.66 1.97
CA PHE A 78 7.11 6.13 1.56
C PHE A 78 7.74 7.01 0.48
N GLU A 79 7.00 7.35 -0.58
CA GLU A 79 7.50 8.24 -1.65
C GLU A 79 7.89 9.62 -1.12
N GLU A 80 7.05 10.22 -0.27
CA GLU A 80 7.34 11.52 0.37
C GLU A 80 8.61 11.44 1.23
N CYS A 81 8.76 10.38 2.03
CA CYS A 81 9.95 10.11 2.82
C CYS A 81 11.20 9.95 1.94
N GLN A 82 11.09 9.27 0.80
CA GLN A 82 12.19 9.15 -0.16
C GLN A 82 12.58 10.49 -0.79
N VAL A 83 11.62 11.35 -1.12
CA VAL A 83 11.89 12.70 -1.64
C VAL A 83 12.66 13.52 -0.60
N LEU A 84 12.24 13.47 0.67
CA LEU A 84 12.91 14.17 1.76
C LEU A 84 14.33 13.66 2.01
N TYR A 85 14.51 12.34 1.99
CA TYR A 85 15.83 11.72 2.09
C TYR A 85 16.75 12.17 0.95
N ARG A 86 16.24 12.20 -0.29
CA ARG A 86 17.02 12.69 -1.45
C ARG A 86 17.40 14.16 -1.28
N SER A 87 16.50 15.01 -0.79
CA SER A 87 16.78 16.43 -0.55
C SER A 87 17.95 16.63 0.42
N LEU A 88 18.04 15.83 1.50
CA LEU A 88 19.19 15.85 2.43
C LEU A 88 20.53 15.63 1.72
N HIS A 89 20.57 14.70 0.77
CA HIS A 89 21.79 14.33 0.05
C HIS A 89 22.12 15.29 -1.11
N MET A 90 21.11 15.80 -1.81
CA MET A 90 21.30 16.62 -3.00
C MET A 90 21.49 18.10 -2.68
N GLU A 91 20.80 18.62 -1.68
CA GLU A 91 20.77 20.05 -1.36
C GLU A 91 21.55 20.42 -0.09
N GLY A 92 22.12 19.41 0.57
CA GLY A 92 22.91 19.55 1.78
C GLY A 92 22.09 19.47 3.06
N ILE A 93 22.75 18.98 4.11
CA ILE A 93 22.15 18.77 5.43
C ILE A 93 22.02 20.12 6.14
N ASN A 94 20.80 20.47 6.53
CA ASN A 94 20.49 21.54 7.49
C ASN A 94 19.41 21.06 8.46
N ILE A 95 19.18 21.84 9.52
CA ILE A 95 18.28 21.45 10.60
C ILE A 95 16.86 21.24 10.06
N GLU A 96 16.36 22.16 9.25
CA GLU A 96 15.00 22.15 8.73
C GLU A 96 14.72 20.92 7.86
N ARG A 97 15.67 20.51 7.02
CA ARG A 97 15.54 19.31 6.18
C ARG A 97 15.64 18.03 7.01
N VAL A 98 16.49 18.00 8.04
CA VAL A 98 16.60 16.84 8.93
C VAL A 98 15.30 16.67 9.71
N GLU A 99 14.71 17.76 10.20
CA GLU A 99 13.40 17.76 10.86
C GLU A 99 12.31 17.29 9.91
N ALA A 100 12.24 17.85 8.70
CA ALA A 100 11.24 17.44 7.70
C ALA A 100 11.33 15.95 7.37
N TYR A 101 12.55 15.44 7.13
CA TYR A 101 12.76 14.01 6.89
C TYR A 101 12.35 13.16 8.10
N THR A 102 12.69 13.58 9.32
CA THR A 102 12.34 12.85 10.54
C THR A 102 10.83 12.73 10.69
N LEU A 103 10.08 13.82 10.49
CA LEU A 103 8.62 13.83 10.53
C LEU A 103 8.01 12.97 9.42
N GLY A 104 8.54 13.06 8.19
CA GLY A 104 8.07 12.23 7.08
C GLY A 104 8.30 10.73 7.32
N ARG A 105 9.44 10.36 7.93
CA ARG A 105 9.74 8.99 8.30
C ARG A 105 8.80 8.48 9.40
N GLU A 106 8.56 9.27 10.43
CA GLU A 106 7.62 8.93 11.51
C GLU A 106 6.20 8.69 10.97
N ALA A 107 5.70 9.59 10.12
CA ALA A 107 4.39 9.43 9.48
C ALA A 107 4.31 8.16 8.63
N TYR A 108 5.37 7.83 7.87
CA TYR A 108 5.44 6.59 7.13
C TYR A 108 5.43 5.35 8.04
N GLU A 109 6.23 5.36 9.11
CA GLU A 109 6.28 4.26 10.09
C GLU A 109 4.90 4.01 10.73
N GLU A 110 4.20 5.08 11.12
CA GLU A 110 2.82 5.00 11.62
C GLU A 110 1.86 4.40 10.59
N ALA A 111 1.96 4.84 9.32
CA ALA A 111 1.12 4.32 8.25
C ALA A 111 1.38 2.83 7.96
N VAL A 112 2.63 2.36 8.06
CA VAL A 112 2.97 0.93 7.94
C VAL A 112 2.34 0.13 9.08
N LEU A 113 2.37 0.65 10.31
CA LEU A 113 1.71 0.00 11.46
C LEU A 113 0.19 -0.09 11.25
N ASP A 114 -0.44 0.99 10.79
CA ASP A 114 -1.86 1.02 10.48
C ASP A 114 -2.24 0.07 9.33
N PHE A 115 -1.38 -0.06 8.33
CA PHE A 115 -1.52 -1.03 7.25
C PHE A 115 -1.46 -2.47 7.79
N GLY A 116 -0.50 -2.78 8.67
CA GLY A 116 -0.41 -4.06 9.36
C GLY A 116 -1.67 -4.40 10.17
N LYS A 117 -2.17 -3.44 10.95
CA LYS A 117 -3.44 -3.60 11.71
C LYS A 117 -4.63 -3.84 10.79
N ALA A 118 -4.71 -3.14 9.66
CA ALA A 118 -5.79 -3.34 8.69
C ALA A 118 -5.74 -4.74 8.06
N ARG A 119 -4.54 -5.29 7.83
CA ARG A 119 -4.35 -6.67 7.39
C ARG A 119 -4.87 -7.65 8.43
N GLU A 120 -4.45 -7.53 9.69
CA GLU A 120 -4.87 -8.40 10.78
C GLU A 120 -6.40 -8.37 10.97
N MET A 121 -6.99 -7.18 10.90
CA MET A 121 -8.44 -7.01 10.97
C MET A 121 -9.17 -7.75 9.84
N LEU A 122 -8.71 -7.60 8.59
CA LEU A 122 -9.33 -8.29 7.46
C LEU A 122 -9.13 -9.80 7.52
N GLU A 123 -7.98 -10.27 8.01
CA GLU A 123 -7.74 -11.69 8.28
C GLU A 123 -8.72 -12.24 9.31
N ASP A 124 -8.95 -11.52 10.42
CA ASP A 124 -9.93 -11.91 11.43
C ASP A 124 -11.35 -11.96 10.86
N VAL A 125 -11.72 -10.98 10.02
CA VAL A 125 -13.00 -10.99 9.28
C VAL A 125 -13.11 -12.26 8.44
N PHE A 126 -12.11 -12.58 7.62
CA PHE A 126 -12.11 -13.79 6.81
C PHE A 126 -12.15 -15.08 7.65
N SER A 127 -11.53 -15.10 8.84
CA SER A 127 -11.57 -16.28 9.70
C SER A 127 -12.96 -16.56 10.30
N ARG A 128 -13.81 -15.53 10.36
CA ARG A 128 -15.15 -15.56 10.96
C ARG A 128 -16.29 -15.69 9.96
N THR A 129 -16.08 -15.30 8.70
CA THR A 129 -17.10 -15.43 7.65
C THR A 129 -17.00 -16.75 6.87
N VAL A 130 -18.15 -17.33 6.53
CA VAL A 130 -18.29 -18.63 5.82
C VAL A 130 -18.04 -18.51 4.31
N ASP A 131 -17.63 -17.34 3.81
CA ASP A 131 -17.31 -17.10 2.39
C ASP A 131 -16.16 -17.96 1.85
N LEU A 132 -15.55 -18.78 2.71
CA LEU A 132 -14.32 -19.53 2.49
C LEU A 132 -14.52 -21.03 2.76
N ALA A 133 -15.72 -21.56 2.51
CA ALA A 133 -15.97 -22.98 2.65
C ALA A 133 -14.92 -23.80 1.87
N PRO A 134 -14.29 -24.81 2.50
CA PRO A 134 -13.37 -25.68 1.79
C PRO A 134 -14.17 -26.47 0.75
N MET A 135 -13.82 -26.31 -0.53
CA MET A 135 -14.26 -27.27 -1.55
C MET A 135 -13.79 -28.65 -1.10
N ARG A 136 -14.76 -29.56 -0.92
CA ARG A 136 -14.53 -31.00 -0.76
C ARG A 136 -13.93 -31.59 -2.02
#